data_AF-A0AAV8U8G5-F1
#
_entry.id   AF-A0AAV8U8G5-F1
#
_cell.length_a   1.000
_cell.length_b   1.000
_cell.length_c   1.000
_cell.angle_alpha   90.00
_cell.angle_beta   90.00
_cell.angle_gamma   90.00
#
_symmetry.space_group_name_H-M   'P 1'
#
loop_
_entity.id
_entity.type
_entity.pdbx_description
1 polymer ?
#
loop_
_entity_poly.entity_id
_entity_poly.type
_entity_poly.pdbx_seq_one_letter_code
_entity_poly.pdbx_strand_id
1 'polypeptide(L)'
;MAKVDFPAKYDYYLRLNFKGNSQGFSRLDKELMLVGISVSSLDKAFRVVDIGPDVENKGEVELRRFKDGKIAESTVWESEQWTKHLIMKSIIEYVLSRHLSLSNPNAVEIAHQLDFFILHGTKDPLTISTSLLGAFEVLSKRLREDILLKVYSVQPLDPVCSCKPPEVYKGKGIMYVDEVIKKKQGKKSK
;
A
#
# COMPACT_ATOMS: atom_id res chain seq x y z
N MET A 1 24.72 19.35 -7.78
CA MET A 1 24.41 18.07 -7.13
C MET A 1 23.33 18.34 -6.09
N ALA A 2 22.06 18.20 -6.45
CA ALA A 2 20.94 18.51 -5.56
C ALA A 2 20.84 17.40 -4.51
N LYS A 3 21.15 17.76 -3.25
CA LYS A 3 20.80 16.95 -2.09
C LYS A 3 19.29 17.03 -1.98
N VAL A 4 18.60 15.95 -2.36
CA VAL A 4 17.18 15.81 -2.06
C VAL A 4 17.11 15.47 -0.58
N ASP A 5 16.80 16.47 0.23
CA ASP A 5 16.46 16.26 1.63
C ASP A 5 15.21 15.36 1.69
N PHE A 6 15.29 14.31 2.52
CA PHE A 6 14.29 13.26 2.70
C PHE A 6 12.83 13.75 2.66
N PRO A 7 11.99 13.30 1.70
CA PRO A 7 10.55 13.31 1.88
C PRO A 7 10.16 12.02 2.63
N ALA A 8 10.44 11.93 3.93
CA ALA A 8 10.20 10.71 4.70
C ALA A 8 9.38 10.94 5.98
N LYS A 9 8.47 11.91 5.98
CA LYS A 9 7.55 12.12 7.11
C LYS A 9 6.07 11.96 6.76
N TYR A 10 5.69 12.15 5.49
CA TYR A 10 4.31 12.06 5.04
C TYR A 10 4.26 11.17 3.80
N ASP A 11 3.32 10.22 3.81
CA ASP A 11 3.10 9.28 2.71
C ASP A 11 2.23 9.90 1.61
N TYR A 12 1.46 10.94 1.96
CA TYR A 12 0.51 11.63 1.06
C TYR A 12 0.59 13.15 1.22
N TYR A 13 0.49 13.87 0.09
CA TYR A 13 0.42 15.33 0.06
C TYR A 13 -0.78 15.80 -0.75
N LEU A 14 -1.43 16.84 -0.23
CA LEU A 14 -2.61 17.46 -0.82
C LEU A 14 -2.42 18.97 -0.90
N ARG A 15 -2.70 19.54 -2.07
CA ARG A 15 -2.79 20.98 -2.27
C ARG A 15 -4.25 21.38 -2.30
N LEU A 16 -4.62 22.33 -1.44
CA LEU A 16 -5.97 22.87 -1.32
C LEU A 16 -5.99 24.34 -1.72
N ASN A 17 -7.01 24.72 -2.48
CA ASN A 17 -7.31 26.07 -2.89
C ASN A 17 -8.75 26.40 -2.48
N PHE A 18 -8.92 27.37 -1.59
CA PHE A 18 -10.25 27.78 -1.11
C PHE A 18 -10.83 28.96 -1.89
N LYS A 19 -10.25 29.29 -3.05
CA LYS A 19 -10.66 30.45 -3.83
C LYS A 19 -12.13 30.41 -4.23
N GLY A 20 -12.88 31.43 -3.83
CA GLY A 20 -14.31 31.57 -4.11
C GLY A 20 -15.23 30.78 -3.18
N ASN A 21 -14.72 30.18 -2.10
CA ASN A 21 -15.55 29.47 -1.11
C ASN A 21 -16.06 30.42 -0.02
N SER A 22 -17.38 30.66 -0.01
CA SER A 22 -18.05 31.62 0.89
C SER A 22 -18.50 31.03 2.23
N GLN A 23 -18.41 29.71 2.44
CA GLN A 23 -18.90 29.03 3.65
C GLN A 23 -17.90 29.07 4.82
N GLY A 24 -17.46 30.26 5.22
CA GLY A 24 -16.60 30.43 6.40
C GLY A 24 -15.10 30.19 6.18
N PHE A 25 -14.68 29.83 4.96
CA PHE A 25 -13.27 29.63 4.60
C PHE A 25 -12.63 30.83 3.88
N SER A 26 -13.29 31.99 3.86
CA SER A 26 -12.82 33.20 3.16
C SER A 26 -11.45 33.70 3.64
N ARG A 27 -11.03 33.36 4.86
CA ARG A 27 -9.67 33.66 5.37
C ARG A 27 -8.59 32.77 4.74
N LEU A 28 -8.95 31.59 4.25
CA LEU A 28 -8.06 30.61 3.62
C LEU A 28 -8.00 30.75 2.08
N ASP A 29 -8.82 31.63 1.50
CA ASP A 29 -8.85 31.95 0.06
C ASP A 29 -7.54 32.64 -0.41
N LYS A 30 -6.80 33.27 0.53
CA LYS A 30 -5.66 34.12 0.18
C LYS A 30 -4.47 33.37 -0.41
N GLU A 31 -4.23 32.14 0.01
CA GLU A 31 -3.03 31.37 -0.36
C GLU A 31 -3.34 29.88 -0.49
N LEU A 32 -2.54 29.19 -1.31
CA LEU A 32 -2.59 27.74 -1.47
C LEU A 32 -2.17 27.06 -0.17
N MET A 33 -2.98 26.14 0.32
CA MET A 33 -2.65 25.34 1.50
C MET A 33 -2.07 23.99 1.10
N LEU A 34 -0.97 23.61 1.75
CA LEU A 34 -0.38 22.28 1.64
C LEU A 34 -0.71 21.47 2.89
N VAL A 35 -1.35 20.33 2.70
CA VAL A 35 -1.68 19.38 3.78
C VAL A 35 -0.85 18.12 3.57
N GLY A 36 -0.02 17.79 4.56
CA GLY A 36 0.72 16.52 4.61
C GLY A 36 -0.03 15.51 5.49
N ILE A 37 -0.26 14.31 4.97
CA ILE A 37 -0.93 13.23 5.69
C ILE A 37 0.12 12.15 5.97
N SER A 38 0.26 11.81 7.25
CA SER A 38 1.12 10.73 7.73
C SER A 38 0.23 9.59 8.16
N VAL A 39 0.48 8.38 7.65
CA VAL A 39 -0.37 7.24 7.93
C VAL A 39 0.36 6.27 8.85
N SER A 40 -0.34 5.76 9.86
CA SER A 40 0.26 4.88 10.87
C SER A 40 0.61 3.49 10.33
N SER A 41 -0.11 3.02 9.32
CA SER A 41 0.06 1.70 8.70
C SER A 41 -0.60 1.67 7.33
N LEU A 42 0.14 1.23 6.31
CA LEU A 42 -0.36 1.10 4.94
C LEU A 42 -1.49 0.06 4.82
N ASP A 43 -1.38 -1.07 5.54
CA ASP A 43 -2.43 -2.11 5.54
C ASP A 43 -3.77 -1.57 6.04
N LYS A 44 -3.74 -0.65 7.01
CA LYS A 44 -4.94 0.01 7.53
C LYS A 44 -5.42 1.14 6.63
N ALA A 45 -4.51 1.82 5.93
CA ALA A 45 -4.81 2.92 5.02
C ALA A 45 -5.50 2.47 3.74
N PHE A 46 -5.10 1.31 3.21
CA PHE A 46 -5.54 0.79 1.91
C PHE A 46 -6.56 -0.35 2.06
N ARG A 47 -7.22 -0.41 3.22
CA ARG A 47 -8.30 -1.37 3.42
C ARG A 47 -9.51 -0.96 2.57
N VAL A 48 -10.11 -1.96 1.95
CA VAL A 48 -11.32 -1.78 1.14
C VAL A 48 -12.55 -1.45 1.99
N VAL A 49 -12.53 -1.80 3.28
CA VAL A 49 -13.67 -1.63 4.19
C VAL A 49 -13.26 -0.78 5.37
N ASP A 50 -13.94 0.36 5.55
CA ASP A 50 -13.92 1.11 6.78
C ASP A 50 -15.02 0.62 7.72
N ILE A 51 -14.62 0.21 8.92
CA ILE A 51 -15.51 -0.30 9.95
C ILE A 51 -15.85 0.86 10.89
N GLY A 52 -17.13 1.20 10.95
CA GLY A 52 -17.72 2.20 11.84
C GLY A 52 -18.14 1.62 13.19
N PRO A 53 -18.98 2.35 13.94
CA PRO A 53 -19.44 1.94 15.26
C PRO A 53 -20.36 0.71 15.21
N ASP A 54 -20.52 0.11 16.39
CA ASP A 54 -21.45 -1.00 16.60
C ASP A 54 -22.89 -0.47 16.56
N VAL A 55 -23.82 -1.33 16.17
CA VAL A 55 -25.20 -0.93 15.91
C VAL A 55 -25.91 -0.57 17.22
N GLU A 56 -25.97 0.72 17.54
CA GLU A 56 -26.82 1.25 18.62
C GLU A 56 -27.99 2.08 18.07
N ASN A 57 -27.89 2.68 16.88
CA ASN A 57 -28.95 3.48 16.26
C ASN A 57 -29.09 3.23 14.75
N LYS A 58 -30.32 3.34 14.24
CA LYS A 58 -30.66 3.16 12.83
C LYS A 58 -30.30 4.41 12.02
N GLY A 59 -29.04 4.58 11.67
CA GLY A 59 -28.59 5.57 10.67
C GLY A 59 -28.71 5.06 9.24
N GLU A 60 -28.65 5.96 8.25
CA GLU A 60 -28.63 5.67 6.80
C GLU A 60 -27.27 5.17 6.29
N VAL A 61 -26.56 4.35 7.07
CA VAL A 61 -25.24 3.81 6.71
C VAL A 61 -25.36 2.32 6.38
N GLU A 62 -24.58 1.84 5.41
CA GLU A 62 -24.59 0.43 5.01
C GLU A 62 -24.12 -0.46 6.18
N LEU A 63 -24.96 -1.41 6.60
CA LEU A 63 -24.63 -2.37 7.65
C LEU A 63 -23.98 -3.61 7.07
N ARG A 64 -22.86 -4.05 7.66
CA ARG A 64 -22.19 -5.30 7.24
C ARG A 64 -21.94 -6.25 8.39
N ARG A 65 -22.09 -7.53 8.09
CA ARG A 65 -21.74 -8.64 8.98
C ARG A 65 -20.35 -9.15 8.65
N PHE A 66 -19.49 -9.21 9.66
CA PHE A 66 -18.10 -9.64 9.55
C PHE A 66 -17.93 -11.12 9.92
N LYS A 67 -16.76 -11.70 9.62
CA LYS A 67 -16.48 -13.14 9.81
C LYS A 67 -16.54 -13.59 11.28
N ASP A 68 -16.29 -12.67 12.19
CA ASP A 68 -16.43 -12.85 13.65
C ASP A 68 -17.89 -12.79 14.12
N GLY A 69 -18.84 -12.59 13.21
CA GLY A 69 -20.27 -12.48 13.48
C GLY A 69 -20.71 -11.07 13.88
N LYS A 70 -19.77 -10.13 14.05
CA LYS A 70 -20.04 -8.74 14.41
C LYS A 70 -20.80 -8.02 13.30
N ILE A 71 -21.75 -7.16 13.66
CA ILE A 71 -22.45 -6.27 12.74
C ILE A 71 -22.05 -4.84 13.11
N ALA A 72 -21.56 -4.08 12.13
CA ALA A 72 -21.20 -2.69 12.32
C ALA A 72 -21.59 -1.88 11.09
N GLU A 73 -21.70 -0.57 11.29
CA GLU A 73 -21.76 0.38 10.18
C GLU A 73 -20.47 0.27 9.36
N SER A 74 -20.56 0.35 8.03
CA SER A 74 -19.39 0.16 7.17
C SER A 74 -19.47 0.97 5.89
N THR A 75 -18.32 1.39 5.39
CA THR A 75 -18.18 2.00 4.05
C THR A 75 -17.19 1.17 3.25
N VAL A 76 -17.48 0.95 1.97
CA VAL A 76 -16.68 0.12 1.08
C VAL A 76 -16.19 0.91 -0.12
N TRP A 77 -14.89 0.81 -0.35
CA TRP A 77 -14.18 1.50 -1.43
C TRP A 77 -13.91 0.52 -2.57
N GLU A 78 -14.55 0.75 -3.71
CA GLU A 78 -14.30 -0.05 -4.91
C GLU A 78 -12.88 0.21 -5.43
N SER A 79 -12.08 -0.85 -5.55
CA SER A 79 -10.69 -0.78 -6.00
C SER A 79 -10.21 -2.14 -6.49
N GLU A 80 -9.42 -2.12 -7.56
CA GLU A 80 -8.67 -3.30 -8.02
C GLU A 80 -7.49 -3.57 -7.08
N GLN A 81 -6.97 -4.80 -7.08
CA GLN A 81 -5.93 -5.18 -6.12
C GLN A 81 -4.66 -4.32 -6.21
N TRP A 82 -4.27 -3.89 -7.41
CA TRP A 82 -3.09 -3.06 -7.64
C TRP A 82 -3.34 -1.56 -7.46
N THR A 83 -4.60 -1.11 -7.44
CA THR A 83 -4.98 0.29 -7.21
C THR A 83 -5.40 0.58 -5.78
N LYS A 84 -5.21 -0.36 -4.85
CA LYS A 84 -5.58 -0.19 -3.43
C LYS A 84 -4.90 1.01 -2.77
N HIS A 85 -3.70 1.38 -3.22
CA HIS A 85 -3.00 2.59 -2.75
C HIS A 85 -3.74 3.90 -3.09
N LEU A 86 -4.72 3.86 -4.00
CA LEU A 86 -5.61 4.97 -4.36
C LEU A 86 -6.86 5.07 -3.49
N ILE A 87 -7.10 4.14 -2.56
CA ILE A 87 -8.27 4.23 -1.66
C ILE A 87 -8.20 5.51 -0.81
N MET A 88 -7.00 5.89 -0.35
CA MET A 88 -6.80 7.15 0.37
C MET A 88 -7.20 8.36 -0.47
N LYS A 89 -6.91 8.33 -1.77
CA LYS A 89 -7.36 9.38 -2.71
C LYS A 89 -8.87 9.49 -2.74
N SER A 90 -9.56 8.37 -2.92
CA SER A 90 -11.02 8.33 -2.94
C SER A 90 -11.65 8.84 -1.65
N ILE A 91 -11.08 8.49 -0.49
CA ILE A 91 -11.51 8.99 0.82
C ILE A 91 -11.36 10.52 0.89
N ILE A 92 -10.19 11.03 0.53
CA ILE A 92 -9.89 12.46 0.58
C ILE A 92 -10.83 13.24 -0.33
N GLU A 93 -10.99 12.82 -1.59
CA GLU A 93 -11.89 13.46 -2.55
C GLU A 93 -13.33 13.48 -2.04
N TYR A 94 -13.81 12.37 -1.46
CA TYR A 94 -15.14 12.28 -0.89
C TYR A 94 -15.33 13.24 0.29
N VAL A 95 -14.42 13.21 1.27
CA VAL A 95 -14.52 14.03 2.49
C VAL A 95 -14.46 15.51 2.14
N LEU A 96 -13.54 15.92 1.27
CA LEU A 96 -13.38 17.31 0.85
C LEU A 96 -14.60 17.81 0.06
N SER A 97 -15.11 16.98 -0.87
CA SER A 97 -16.29 17.33 -1.65
C SER A 97 -17.52 17.47 -0.74
N ARG A 98 -17.75 16.50 0.15
CA ARG A 98 -18.93 16.46 1.00
C ARG A 98 -18.94 17.53 2.10
N HIS A 99 -17.81 17.77 2.74
CA HIS A 99 -17.74 18.66 3.91
C HIS A 99 -17.24 20.06 3.62
N LEU A 100 -16.46 20.26 2.54
CA LEU A 100 -15.86 21.55 2.22
C LEU A 100 -16.31 22.10 0.86
N SER A 101 -17.13 21.34 0.11
CA SER A 101 -17.52 21.67 -1.27
C SER A 101 -16.31 21.94 -2.18
N LEU A 102 -15.19 21.27 -1.88
CA LEU A 102 -13.97 21.35 -2.67
C LEU A 102 -13.94 20.19 -3.66
N SER A 103 -13.99 20.51 -4.95
CA SER A 103 -13.78 19.56 -6.05
C SER A 103 -12.50 19.89 -6.81
N ASN A 104 -12.06 18.99 -7.69
CA ASN A 104 -11.00 19.30 -8.65
C ASN A 104 -11.45 20.48 -9.54
N PRO A 105 -10.66 21.57 -9.68
CA PRO A 105 -9.21 21.70 -9.45
C PRO A 105 -8.77 22.28 -8.09
N ASN A 106 -9.70 22.51 -7.17
CA ASN A 106 -9.40 23.12 -5.87
C ASN A 106 -8.67 22.19 -4.91
N ALA A 107 -8.71 20.87 -5.15
CA ALA A 107 -7.96 19.87 -4.42
C ALA A 107 -7.11 19.06 -5.40
N VAL A 108 -5.78 19.13 -5.26
CA VAL A 108 -4.82 18.36 -6.08
C VAL A 108 -4.01 17.46 -5.17
N GLU A 109 -4.20 16.16 -5.31
CA GLU A 109 -3.47 15.15 -4.58
C GLU A 109 -2.25 14.65 -5.36
N ILE A 110 -1.17 14.42 -4.62
CA ILE A 110 0.10 13.89 -5.12
C ILE A 110 0.28 12.49 -4.55
N ALA A 111 -0.29 11.47 -5.21
CA ALA A 111 -0.24 10.08 -4.77
C ALA A 111 -0.01 9.04 -5.88
N HIS A 112 -0.48 9.31 -7.10
CA HIS A 112 -0.53 8.35 -8.22
C HIS A 112 0.34 8.77 -9.42
N GLN A 113 1.17 9.81 -9.25
CA GLN A 113 1.93 10.41 -10.33
C GLN A 113 2.99 9.47 -10.91
N LEU A 114 3.40 8.45 -10.14
CA LEU A 114 4.41 7.48 -10.57
C LEU A 114 3.81 6.13 -10.98
N ASP A 115 2.49 5.96 -10.89
CA ASP A 115 1.83 4.68 -11.20
C ASP A 115 2.14 4.21 -12.63
N PHE A 116 2.30 5.15 -13.57
CA PHE A 116 2.67 4.86 -14.94
C PHE A 116 4.06 4.21 -15.09
N PHE A 117 4.98 4.45 -14.16
CA PHE A 117 6.30 3.79 -14.16
C PHE A 117 6.22 2.35 -13.64
N ILE A 118 5.20 2.02 -12.86
CA ILE A 118 5.03 0.68 -12.29
C ILE A 118 4.37 -0.24 -13.32
N LEU A 119 3.53 0.29 -14.21
CA LEU A 119 2.88 -0.46 -15.28
C LEU A 119 3.90 -0.95 -16.31
N HIS A 120 4.04 -2.28 -16.43
CA HIS A 120 4.79 -2.89 -17.52
C HIS A 120 3.84 -3.21 -18.69
N GLY A 121 3.67 -2.24 -19.60
CA GLY A 121 2.66 -2.32 -20.66
C GLY A 121 1.25 -2.04 -20.12
N THR A 122 0.27 -2.88 -20.47
CA THR A 122 -1.13 -2.77 -20.01
C THR A 122 -1.49 -3.67 -18.84
N LYS A 123 -0.53 -4.43 -18.30
CA LYS A 123 -0.78 -5.43 -17.25
C LYS A 123 -0.42 -4.85 -15.89
N ASP A 124 -1.25 -5.14 -14.90
CA ASP A 124 -0.97 -4.71 -13.54
C ASP A 124 0.26 -5.46 -12.98
N PRO A 125 1.08 -4.80 -12.16
CA PRO A 125 2.34 -5.36 -11.69
C PRO A 125 2.13 -6.56 -10.75
N LEU A 126 1.01 -6.57 -10.02
CA LEU A 126 0.71 -7.62 -9.05
C LEU A 126 0.33 -8.93 -9.74
N THR A 127 -0.43 -8.90 -10.83
CA THR A 127 -0.80 -10.10 -11.59
C THR A 127 0.40 -10.84 -12.16
N ILE A 128 1.45 -10.12 -12.56
CA ILE A 128 2.69 -10.76 -13.04
C ILE A 128 3.34 -11.53 -11.89
N SER A 129 3.45 -10.91 -10.71
CA SER A 129 4.07 -11.54 -9.54
C SER A 129 3.28 -12.74 -9.01
N THR A 130 1.95 -12.66 -8.97
CA THR A 130 1.10 -13.75 -8.46
C THR A 130 1.08 -14.94 -9.40
N SER A 131 1.02 -14.69 -10.72
CA SER A 131 1.11 -15.73 -11.74
C SER A 131 2.46 -16.45 -11.71
N LEU A 132 3.56 -15.69 -11.63
CA LEU A 132 4.91 -16.24 -11.55
C LEU A 132 5.10 -17.07 -10.26
N LEU A 133 4.63 -16.56 -9.12
CA LEU A 133 4.71 -17.29 -7.85
C LEU A 133 3.90 -18.60 -7.91
N GLY A 134 2.70 -18.57 -8.50
CA GLY A 134 1.90 -19.78 -8.71
C GLY A 134 2.59 -20.80 -9.63
N ALA A 135 3.21 -20.34 -10.73
CA ALA A 135 3.98 -21.21 -11.61
C ALA A 135 5.22 -21.80 -10.90
N PHE A 136 5.90 -21.00 -10.08
CA PHE A 136 7.03 -21.46 -9.26
C PHE A 136 6.60 -22.52 -8.24
N GLU A 137 5.44 -22.36 -7.58
CA GLU A 137 4.92 -23.38 -6.65
C GLU A 137 4.66 -24.71 -7.36
N VAL A 138 4.04 -24.68 -8.56
CA VAL A 138 3.81 -25.88 -9.38
C VAL A 138 5.13 -26.54 -9.78
N LEU A 139 6.11 -25.75 -10.25
CA LEU A 139 7.43 -26.26 -10.61
C LEU A 139 8.18 -26.83 -9.40
N SER A 140 8.17 -26.12 -8.27
CA SER A 140 8.81 -26.57 -7.03
C SER A 140 8.21 -27.87 -6.53
N LYS A 141 6.91 -28.11 -6.74
CA LYS A 141 6.28 -29.38 -6.38
C LYS A 141 6.79 -30.51 -7.27
N ARG A 142 6.78 -30.30 -8.59
CA ARG A 142 7.26 -31.30 -9.57
C ARG A 142 8.73 -31.65 -9.39
N LEU A 143 9.59 -30.68 -9.08
CA LEU A 143 11.02 -30.93 -8.84
C LEU A 143 11.28 -31.82 -7.62
N ARG A 144 10.33 -31.92 -6.68
CA ARG A 144 10.43 -32.79 -5.51
C ARG A 144 9.91 -34.21 -5.77
N GLU A 145 9.32 -34.47 -6.94
CA GLU A 145 8.78 -35.78 -7.33
C GLU A 145 9.86 -36.62 -8.06
N ASP A 146 10.00 -37.88 -7.65
CA ASP A 146 10.75 -38.97 -8.32
C ASP A 146 12.15 -38.66 -8.87
N ILE A 147 13.07 -38.25 -7.98
CA ILE A 147 14.50 -38.24 -8.30
C ILE A 147 15.34 -39.01 -7.27
N LEU A 148 16.43 -39.64 -7.74
CA LEU A 148 17.30 -40.52 -6.96
C LEU A 148 17.92 -39.86 -5.72
N LEU A 149 18.06 -38.53 -5.73
CA LEU A 149 18.50 -37.72 -4.58
C LEU A 149 17.37 -36.78 -4.18
N LYS A 150 16.91 -36.88 -2.93
CA LYS A 150 15.81 -36.05 -2.41
C LYS A 150 16.16 -34.56 -2.47
N VAL A 151 15.34 -33.76 -3.16
CA VAL A 151 15.43 -32.29 -3.10
C VAL A 151 15.05 -31.82 -1.69
N TYR A 152 15.98 -31.14 -1.01
CA TYR A 152 15.74 -30.58 0.33
C TYR A 152 14.99 -29.25 0.28
N SER A 153 15.34 -28.37 -0.65
CA SER A 153 14.75 -27.03 -0.79
C SER A 153 14.78 -26.53 -2.23
N VAL A 154 13.75 -25.79 -2.61
CA VAL A 154 13.69 -25.00 -3.84
C VAL A 154 13.39 -23.58 -3.42
N GLN A 155 14.26 -22.63 -3.74
CA GLN A 155 14.10 -21.22 -3.38
C GLN A 155 14.22 -20.36 -4.64
N PRO A 156 13.32 -19.40 -4.86
CA PRO A 156 13.48 -18.46 -5.95
C PRO A 156 14.56 -17.43 -5.58
N LEU A 157 15.49 -17.18 -6.50
CA LEU A 157 16.56 -16.18 -6.33
C LEU A 157 16.24 -14.85 -7.02
N ASP A 158 15.22 -14.82 -7.87
CA ASP A 158 14.85 -13.62 -8.62
C ASP A 158 14.19 -12.59 -7.68
N PRO A 159 14.63 -11.31 -7.70
CA PRO A 159 14.01 -10.23 -6.95
C PRO A 159 12.50 -10.10 -7.20
N VAL A 160 12.00 -10.41 -8.40
CA VAL A 160 10.57 -10.40 -8.74
C VAL A 160 9.77 -11.39 -7.88
N CYS A 161 10.41 -12.45 -7.38
CA CYS A 161 9.84 -13.42 -6.45
C CYS A 161 10.16 -13.10 -4.96
N SER A 162 11.05 -12.13 -4.71
CA SER A 162 11.55 -11.73 -3.40
C SER A 162 11.51 -10.20 -3.22
N CYS A 163 10.42 -9.56 -3.65
CA CYS A 163 10.19 -8.13 -3.41
C CYS A 163 9.83 -7.89 -1.94
N LYS A 164 10.79 -8.09 -1.02
CA LYS A 164 10.70 -7.49 0.32
C LYS A 164 11.46 -6.17 0.26
N PRO A 165 10.86 -5.03 0.62
CA PRO A 165 11.64 -3.81 0.79
C PRO A 165 12.76 -4.08 1.80
N PRO A 166 13.99 -3.58 1.55
CA PRO A 166 15.11 -3.84 2.43
C PRO A 166 14.80 -3.32 3.84
N GLU A 167 15.02 -4.17 4.85
CA GLU A 167 14.85 -3.76 6.24
C GLU A 167 15.87 -2.66 6.57
N VAL A 168 15.38 -1.56 7.16
CA VAL A 168 16.25 -0.46 7.60
C VAL A 168 17.07 -0.96 8.79
N TYR A 169 18.35 -1.22 8.55
CA TYR A 169 19.30 -1.57 9.60
C TYR A 169 19.48 -0.36 10.54
N LYS A 170 19.37 -0.57 11.86
CA LYS A 170 19.50 0.48 12.91
C LYS A 170 20.94 1.00 13.09
N GLY A 171 21.71 1.14 12.01
CA GLY A 171 23.05 1.70 12.00
C GLY A 171 23.46 2.10 10.59
N LYS A 172 23.64 3.41 10.37
CA LYS A 172 24.25 4.07 9.20
C LYS A 172 24.33 3.21 7.90
N GLY A 173 23.21 3.07 7.20
CA GLY A 173 23.19 2.62 5.81
C GLY A 173 22.07 1.63 5.48
N ILE A 174 21.68 1.61 4.21
CA ILE A 174 20.82 0.58 3.61
C ILE A 174 21.76 -0.54 3.14
N MET A 175 21.60 -1.75 3.67
CA MET A 175 22.26 -2.95 3.13
C MET A 175 21.25 -3.73 2.30
N TYR A 176 21.61 -4.03 1.05
CA TYR A 176 20.95 -5.08 0.28
C TYR A 176 21.40 -6.42 0.87
N VAL A 177 20.47 -7.20 1.42
CA VAL A 177 20.76 -8.55 1.94
C VAL A 177 20.78 -9.51 0.76
N ASP A 178 21.81 -9.39 -0.08
CA ASP A 178 22.17 -10.48 -0.98
C ASP A 178 23.24 -11.32 -0.27
N GLU A 179 22.84 -12.54 0.06
CA GLU A 179 23.69 -13.66 0.49
C GLU A 179 24.61 -13.46 1.71
N VAL A 180 24.18 -14.00 2.87
CA VAL A 180 25.13 -14.53 3.85
C VAL A 180 25.09 -16.05 3.80
N ILE A 181 25.91 -16.66 2.94
CA ILE A 181 26.26 -18.08 3.08
C ILE A 181 27.00 -18.24 4.42
N LYS A 182 26.27 -18.55 5.50
CA LYS A 182 26.88 -18.96 6.76
C LYS A 182 27.32 -20.41 6.63
N LYS A 183 28.63 -20.61 6.42
CA LYS A 183 29.24 -21.94 6.50
C LYS A 183 29.02 -22.49 7.92
N LYS A 184 28.16 -23.50 8.05
CA LYS A 184 27.92 -24.19 9.32
C LYS A 184 29.19 -24.98 9.66
N GLN A 185 29.86 -24.67 10.77
CA GLN A 185 30.99 -25.47 11.22
C GLN A 185 30.49 -26.88 11.59
N GLY A 186 31.04 -27.90 10.94
CA GLY A 186 30.74 -29.30 11.23
C GLY A 186 31.13 -29.66 12.67
N LYS A 187 30.32 -30.48 13.34
CA LYS A 187 30.67 -31.06 14.64
C LYS A 187 31.98 -31.84 14.48
N LYS A 188 33.02 -31.44 15.22
CA LYS A 188 34.20 -32.27 15.40
C LYS A 188 33.77 -33.51 16.18
N SER A 189 33.91 -34.69 15.58
CA SER A 189 33.88 -35.94 16.35
C SER A 189 35.13 -35.95 17.26
N LYS A 190 34.92 -36.22 18.54
CA LYS A 190 35.98 -36.79 19.38
C LYS A 190 36.10 -38.28 19.06
#